data_AF-N1ULN1-F1
#
_entry.id   AF-N1ULN1-F1
#
_cell.length_a   1.000
_cell.length_b   1.000
_cell.length_c   1.000
_cell.angle_alpha   90.00
_cell.angle_beta   90.00
_cell.angle_gamma   90.00
#
_symmetry.space_group_name_H-M   'P 1'
#
loop_
_entity.id
_entity.type
_entity.pdbx_description
1 polymer ?
#
loop_
_entity_poly.entity_id
_entity_poly.type
_entity_poly.pdbx_seq_one_letter_code
_entity_poly.pdbx_strand_id
1 'polypeptide(L)'
;MKKRIVSTVLGLAIFAGTSLISNRAEAKGYGEAGCGLGSILISSKGFVQIFAATSNGTSGNQTFGITSGTSNCTADGIVKLEKAQEMFVTVNYESLE
;
A
#
# COMPACT_ATOMS: atom_id res chain seq x y z
N MET A 1 19.57 -13.23 -33.82
CA MET A 1 19.91 -12.20 -32.79
C MET A 1 18.75 -11.24 -32.51
N LYS A 2 18.09 -10.63 -33.52
CA LYS A 2 16.92 -9.73 -33.34
C LYS A 2 15.79 -10.29 -32.45
N LYS A 3 15.39 -11.56 -32.62
CA LYS A 3 14.33 -12.19 -31.80
C LYS A 3 14.68 -12.30 -30.31
N ARG A 4 15.98 -12.47 -29.98
CA ARG A 4 16.45 -12.50 -28.58
C ARG A 4 16.40 -11.10 -27.97
N ILE A 5 16.85 -10.08 -28.71
CA ILE A 5 16.81 -8.68 -28.26
C ILE A 5 15.36 -8.22 -28.01
N VAL A 6 14.43 -8.53 -28.93
CA VAL A 6 13.01 -8.19 -28.76
C VAL A 6 12.41 -8.86 -27.51
N SER A 7 12.74 -10.13 -27.26
CA SER A 7 12.27 -10.86 -26.07
C SER A 7 12.82 -10.27 -24.77
N THR A 8 14.12 -9.93 -24.73
CA THR A 8 14.74 -9.31 -23.55
C THR A 8 14.17 -7.93 -23.26
N VAL A 9 13.94 -7.11 -24.28
CA VAL A 9 13.35 -5.76 -24.12
C VAL A 9 11.90 -5.84 -23.66
N LEU A 10 11.10 -6.76 -24.22
CA LEU A 10 9.72 -6.97 -23.80
C LEU A 10 9.65 -7.48 -22.35
N GLY A 11 10.54 -8.41 -21.96
CA GLY A 11 10.63 -8.90 -20.60
C GLY A 11 10.99 -7.80 -19.59
N LEU A 12 11.95 -6.93 -19.92
CA LEU A 12 12.32 -5.79 -19.07
C LEU A 12 11.17 -4.78 -18.91
N ALA A 13 10.44 -4.50 -19.99
CA ALA A 13 9.31 -3.56 -19.97
C ALA A 13 8.16 -4.06 -19.07
N ILE A 14 7.87 -5.36 -19.08
CA ILE A 14 6.86 -5.97 -18.21
C ILE A 14 7.30 -5.90 -16.74
N PHE A 15 8.57 -6.19 -16.44
CA PHE A 15 9.09 -6.15 -15.08
C PHE A 15 9.15 -4.72 -14.50
N ALA A 16 9.43 -3.72 -15.34
CA ALA A 16 9.38 -2.31 -14.94
C ALA A 16 7.95 -1.79 -14.76
N GLY A 17 6.95 -2.37 -15.43
CA GLY A 17 5.54 -1.95 -15.30
C GLY A 17 4.87 -2.39 -13.99
N THR A 18 5.32 -3.48 -13.36
CA THR A 18 4.71 -4.03 -12.15
C THR A 18 5.10 -3.30 -10.86
N SER A 19 6.19 -2.51 -10.86
CA SER A 19 6.67 -1.77 -9.68
C SER A 19 5.82 -0.54 -9.33
N LEU A 20 4.92 -0.12 -10.22
CA LEU A 20 4.04 1.04 -10.02
C LEU A 20 2.82 0.77 -9.12
N ILE A 21 2.57 -0.49 -8.74
CA ILE A 21 1.44 -0.88 -7.88
C ILE A 21 1.88 -1.02 -6.40
N SER A 22 2.83 -0.19 -5.95
CA SER A 22 3.16 -0.13 -4.53
C SER A 22 2.02 0.55 -3.78
N ASN A 23 1.16 -0.25 -3.16
CA ASN A 23 0.17 0.21 -2.20
C ASN A 23 0.90 0.97 -1.09
N ARG A 24 0.64 2.28 -0.97
CA ARG A 24 1.17 3.07 0.14
C ARG A 24 0.64 2.47 1.44
N ALA A 25 1.53 1.87 2.23
CA ALA A 25 1.19 1.31 3.52
C ALA A 25 0.86 2.46 4.48
N GLU A 26 -0.43 2.62 4.79
CA GLU A 26 -0.96 3.55 5.78
C GLU A 26 -0.60 3.09 7.20
N ALA A 27 -0.07 4.00 8.02
CA ALA A 27 0.36 3.74 9.39
C ALA A 27 -0.82 3.67 10.38
N LYS A 28 -1.90 2.96 10.05
CA LYS A 28 -3.03 2.70 10.97
C LYS A 28 -2.70 1.65 12.07
N GLY A 29 -1.43 1.28 12.23
CA GLY A 29 -0.98 0.37 13.29
C GLY A 29 -1.14 -1.13 13.02
N TYR A 30 -1.46 -1.52 11.78
CA TYR A 30 -1.69 -2.92 11.38
C TYR A 30 -0.42 -3.79 11.29
N GLY A 31 0.75 -3.18 11.47
CA GLY A 31 2.04 -3.85 11.33
C GLY A 31 2.48 -3.98 9.88
N GLU A 32 3.54 -4.75 9.67
CA GLU A 32 4.23 -4.85 8.37
C GLU A 32 3.40 -5.57 7.29
N ALA A 33 2.44 -6.44 7.66
CA ALA A 33 1.56 -7.09 6.69
C ALA A 33 0.52 -6.15 6.06
N GLY A 34 0.38 -4.92 6.58
CA GLY A 34 -0.53 -3.90 6.07
C GLY A 34 -2.01 -4.15 6.38
N CYS A 35 -2.89 -3.55 5.59
CA CYS A 35 -4.34 -3.73 5.70
C CYS A 35 -4.82 -5.05 5.06
N GLY A 36 -6.03 -5.49 5.39
CA GLY A 36 -6.63 -6.71 4.86
C GLY A 36 -7.11 -7.64 5.98
N LEU A 37 -7.61 -8.82 5.62
CA LEU A 37 -8.15 -9.79 6.59
C LEU A 37 -7.14 -10.17 7.69
N GLY A 38 -5.85 -10.24 7.35
CA GLY A 38 -4.78 -10.46 8.32
C GLY A 38 -4.75 -9.40 9.42
N SER A 39 -5.05 -8.13 9.11
CA SER A 39 -5.10 -7.05 10.10
C SER A 39 -6.28 -7.16 11.08
N ILE A 40 -7.35 -7.86 10.66
CA ILE A 40 -8.52 -8.14 11.51
C ILE A 40 -8.23 -9.34 12.42
N LEU A 41 -7.60 -10.38 11.87
CA LEU A 41 -7.39 -11.63 12.59
C LEU A 41 -6.15 -11.59 13.50
N ILE A 42 -5.13 -10.81 13.14
CA ILE A 42 -3.83 -10.80 13.79
C ILE A 42 -3.40 -9.36 14.04
N SER A 43 -3.40 -8.96 15.32
CA SER A 43 -2.94 -7.63 15.77
C SER A 43 -1.57 -7.66 16.45
N SER A 44 -0.95 -8.84 16.56
CA SER A 44 0.38 -9.01 17.16
C SER A 44 1.49 -8.51 16.22
N LYS A 45 2.58 -8.01 16.80
CA LYS A 45 3.79 -7.62 16.09
C LYS A 45 4.80 -8.77 16.01
N GLY A 46 5.84 -8.62 15.20
CA GLY A 46 6.92 -9.60 15.05
C GLY A 46 6.54 -10.74 14.12
N PHE A 47 7.17 -11.92 14.30
CA PHE A 47 7.09 -13.05 13.37
C PHE A 47 5.66 -13.49 13.02
N VAL A 48 4.70 -13.30 13.92
CA VAL A 48 3.29 -13.67 13.72
C VAL A 48 2.65 -12.91 12.55
N GLN A 49 3.22 -11.76 12.15
CA GLN A 49 2.81 -11.02 10.95
C GLN A 49 2.94 -11.83 9.64
N ILE A 50 3.74 -12.89 9.60
CA ILE A 50 3.78 -13.82 8.45
C ILE A 50 2.40 -14.40 8.20
N PHE A 51 1.69 -14.82 9.25
CA PHE A 51 0.33 -15.35 9.10
C PHE A 51 -0.65 -14.26 8.66
N ALA A 52 -0.48 -13.02 9.13
CA ALA A 52 -1.29 -11.90 8.67
C ALA A 52 -1.08 -11.66 7.16
N ALA A 53 0.17 -11.69 6.69
CA ALA A 53 0.52 -11.57 5.28
C ALA A 53 -0.03 -12.75 4.46
N THR A 54 0.06 -13.99 4.97
CA THR A 54 -0.52 -15.17 4.31
C THR A 54 -2.05 -15.05 4.20
N SER A 55 -2.74 -14.63 5.26
CA SER A 55 -4.19 -14.40 5.22
C SER A 55 -4.58 -13.28 4.25
N ASN A 56 -3.77 -12.22 4.15
CA ASN A 56 -3.96 -11.14 3.17
C ASN A 56 -3.81 -11.63 1.72
N GLY A 57 -2.81 -12.49 1.45
CA GLY A 57 -2.55 -13.04 0.12
C GLY A 57 -3.51 -14.14 -0.32
N THR A 58 -4.29 -14.71 0.60
CA THR A 58 -5.22 -15.81 0.29
C THR A 58 -6.41 -15.28 -0.52
N SER A 59 -6.67 -15.92 -1.66
CA SER A 59 -7.81 -15.62 -2.56
C SER A 59 -7.89 -14.16 -3.01
N GLY A 60 -6.77 -13.43 -3.04
CA GLY A 60 -6.74 -12.02 -3.44
C GLY A 60 -7.53 -11.09 -2.49
N ASN A 61 -7.77 -11.53 -1.25
CA ASN A 61 -8.66 -10.81 -0.33
C ASN A 61 -8.13 -9.42 0.05
N GLN A 62 -6.80 -9.22 0.14
CA GLN A 62 -6.25 -7.89 0.34
C GLN A 62 -6.57 -6.95 -0.82
N THR A 63 -6.47 -7.40 -2.06
CA THR A 63 -6.84 -6.60 -3.25
C THR A 63 -8.33 -6.25 -3.25
N PHE A 64 -9.18 -7.22 -2.91
CA PHE A 64 -10.61 -6.98 -2.74
C PHE A 64 -10.88 -5.95 -1.65
N GLY A 65 -10.22 -6.07 -0.49
CA GLY A 65 -10.30 -5.13 0.62
C GLY A 65 -9.93 -3.71 0.21
N ILE A 66 -8.80 -3.54 -0.49
CA ILE A 66 -8.35 -2.25 -1.03
C ILE A 66 -9.39 -1.67 -2.00
N THR A 67 -9.92 -2.49 -2.91
CA THR A 67 -10.85 -2.03 -3.95
C THR A 67 -12.22 -1.67 -3.38
N SER A 68 -12.69 -2.45 -2.40
CA SER A 68 -14.00 -2.26 -1.77
C SER A 68 -14.00 -1.30 -0.58
N GLY A 69 -12.82 -0.88 -0.11
CA GLY A 69 -12.71 -0.06 1.09
C GLY A 69 -13.01 -0.82 2.39
N THR A 70 -12.80 -2.14 2.43
CA THR A 70 -13.15 -3.01 3.57
C THR A 70 -11.90 -3.61 4.23
N SER A 71 -12.09 -4.40 5.30
CA SER A 71 -10.99 -5.12 5.98
C SER A 71 -9.84 -4.21 6.40
N ASN A 72 -10.18 -3.06 7.00
CA ASN A 72 -9.26 -1.98 7.38
C ASN A 72 -8.50 -1.29 6.22
N CYS A 73 -8.75 -1.66 4.96
CA CYS A 73 -8.21 -1.00 3.78
C CYS A 73 -9.08 0.21 3.36
N THR A 74 -9.17 1.21 4.24
CA THR A 74 -9.98 2.43 4.03
C THR A 74 -9.11 3.62 3.63
N ALA A 75 -9.66 4.59 2.89
CA ALA A 75 -8.94 5.82 2.51
C ALA A 75 -8.86 6.89 3.61
N ASP A 76 -9.43 6.67 4.80
CA ASP A 76 -9.54 7.71 5.85
C ASP A 76 -8.20 8.30 6.31
N GLY A 77 -7.10 7.55 6.16
CA GLY A 77 -5.76 8.01 6.54
C GLY A 77 -5.18 9.04 5.57
N ILE A 78 -5.42 8.85 4.27
CA ILE A 78 -4.92 9.73 3.20
C ILE A 78 -5.53 11.13 3.35
N VAL A 79 -6.85 11.18 3.56
CA VAL A 79 -7.59 12.45 3.73
C VAL A 79 -7.10 13.23 4.95
N LYS A 80 -6.77 12.54 6.05
CA LYS A 80 -6.25 13.20 7.26
C LYS A 80 -4.85 13.77 7.04
N LEU A 81 -4.02 13.10 6.26
CA LEU A 81 -2.65 13.54 5.98
C LEU A 81 -2.64 14.77 5.08
N GLU A 82 -3.44 14.78 4.01
CA GLU A 82 -3.61 15.97 3.15
C GLU A 82 -4.12 17.16 3.96
N LYS A 83 -5.11 16.96 4.82
CA LYS A 83 -5.63 18.03 5.66
C LYS A 83 -4.62 18.53 6.69
N ALA A 84 -3.79 17.65 7.26
CA ALA A 84 -2.74 18.04 8.18
C ALA A 84 -1.65 18.88 7.48
N GLN A 85 -1.29 18.52 6.25
CA GLN A 85 -0.36 19.29 5.44
C GLN A 85 -0.93 20.67 5.06
N GLU A 86 -2.20 20.72 4.62
CA GLU A 86 -2.89 21.98 4.31
C GLU A 86 -2.93 22.92 5.52
N MET A 87 -3.28 22.38 6.69
CA MET A 87 -3.27 23.15 7.95
C MET A 87 -1.87 23.62 8.32
N PHE A 88 -0.85 22.79 8.14
CA PHE A 88 0.53 23.19 8.39
C PHE A 88 0.96 24.35 7.50
N VAL A 89 0.65 24.30 6.20
CA VAL A 89 0.95 25.40 5.27
C VAL A 89 0.18 26.66 5.64
N THR A 90 -1.12 26.52 5.95
CA THR A 90 -1.97 27.66 6.30
C THR A 90 -1.50 28.37 7.56
N VAL A 91 -1.13 27.63 8.61
CA VAL A 91 -0.67 28.21 9.88
C VAL A 91 0.71 28.87 9.75
N ASN A 92 1.56 28.38 8.85
CA ASN A 92 2.90 28.92 8.65
C ASN A 92 2.98 29.88 7.45
N TYR A 93 1.85 30.21 6.81
CA TYR A 93 1.84 31.01 5.58
C TYR A 93 2.46 32.39 5.79
N GLU A 94 2.19 33.04 6.93
CA GLU A 94 2.77 34.34 7.31
C GLU A 94 4.29 34.31 7.48
N SER A 95 4.90 33.13 7.69
CA SER A 95 6.37 32.99 7.77
C SER A 95 7.02 32.75 6.39
N LEU A 96 6.21 32.57 5.34
CA LEU A 96 6.65 32.30 3.97
C LEU A 96 6.50 33.54 3.06
N GLU A 97 5.83 34.60 3.54
CA GLU A 97 5.81 35.94 2.95
C GLU A 97 6.96 36.81 3.52
#